data_AF-Q9JM44-F1
#
_entry.id   AF-Q9JM44-F1
#
_cell.length_a   1.000
_cell.length_b   1.000
_cell.length_c   1.000
_cell.angle_alpha   90.00
_cell.angle_beta   90.00
_cell.angle_gamma   90.00
#
_symmetry.space_group_name_H-M   'P 1'
#
loop_
_entity.id
_entity.type
_entity.pdbx_description
1 polymer ?
#
loop_
_entity_poly.entity_id
_entity_poly.type
_entity_poly.pdbx_seq_one_letter_code
_entity_poly.pdbx_strand_id
1 'polypeptide(L)' 'GPNGILAHAFQPGQGIGGDAHFDAEEIWTVSSKGYNLFLVAAHEFGHSLGLSHSTDPGALMYPNYAFR' A
#
# COMPACT_ATOMS: atom_id res chain seq x y z
N GLY A 1 -2.06 -11.01 9.07
CA GLY A 1 -2.62 -12.32 8.73
C GLY A 1 -2.55 -12.54 7.23
N PRO A 2 -1.94 -13.64 6.76
CA PRO A 2 -1.60 -13.84 5.34
C PRO A 2 -2.80 -13.72 4.39
N ASN A 3 -2.61 -12.97 3.30
CA ASN A 3 -3.59 -12.69 2.24
C ASN A 3 -4.76 -11.79 2.66
N GLY A 4 -4.59 -11.04 3.75
CA GLY A 4 -5.56 -10.05 4.23
C GLY A 4 -5.24 -8.63 3.76
N ILE A 5 -5.27 -7.69 4.69
CA ILE A 5 -4.82 -6.31 4.47
C ILE A 5 -3.29 -6.32 4.46
N LEU A 6 -2.68 -5.95 3.33
CA LEU A 6 -1.23 -5.95 3.16
C LEU A 6 -0.57 -4.81 3.93
N ALA A 7 -1.19 -3.64 3.87
CA ALA A 7 -0.72 -2.42 4.48
C ALA A 7 -1.89 -1.43 4.62
N HIS A 8 -1.66 -0.38 5.38
CA HIS A 8 -2.51 0.83 5.37
C HIS A 8 -1.66 2.07 5.63
N ALA A 9 -2.21 3.23 5.33
CA ALA A 9 -1.64 4.52 5.71
C ALA A 9 -2.71 5.51 6.16
N PHE A 10 -2.29 6.44 7.02
CA PHE A 10 -3.13 7.56 7.46
C PHE A 10 -2.95 8.75 6.53
N GLN A 11 -4.03 9.51 6.33
CA GLN A 11 -3.99 10.78 5.61
C GLN A 11 -3.05 11.80 6.29
N PRO A 12 -2.60 12.86 5.57
CA PRO A 12 -1.74 13.89 6.15
C PRO A 12 -2.32 14.48 7.44
N GLY A 13 -1.50 14.58 8.48
CA GLY A 13 -1.93 15.10 9.78
C GLY A 13 -0.81 15.12 10.82
N GLN A 14 -1.12 15.63 12.01
CA GLN A 14 -0.21 15.59 13.16
C GLN A 14 -0.29 14.21 13.85
N GLY A 15 0.71 13.89 14.68
CA GLY A 15 0.76 12.59 15.37
C GLY A 15 1.09 11.48 14.37
N ILE A 16 0.18 10.51 14.24
CA ILE A 16 0.33 9.37 13.29
C ILE A 16 -0.09 9.71 11.85
N GLY A 17 -0.47 10.98 11.59
CA GLY A 17 -0.86 11.40 10.25
C GLY A 17 0.30 11.26 9.26
N GLY A 18 0.06 10.56 8.15
CA GLY A 18 1.09 10.19 7.18
C GLY A 18 1.82 8.88 7.48
N ASP A 19 1.64 8.27 8.65
CA ASP A 19 2.26 6.97 8.95
C ASP A 19 1.71 5.87 8.03
N ALA A 20 2.58 4.95 7.62
CA ALA A 20 2.25 3.77 6.85
C ALA A 20 2.70 2.51 7.61
N HIS A 21 1.81 1.54 7.74
CA HIS A 21 2.07 0.26 8.41
C HIS A 21 1.93 -0.89 7.43
N PHE A 22 2.87 -1.81 7.49
CA PHE A 22 2.93 -2.99 6.63
C PHE A 22 2.79 -4.24 7.48
N ASP A 23 1.95 -5.18 7.06
CA ASP A 23 1.77 -6.44 7.78
C ASP A 23 3.06 -7.28 7.71
N ALA A 24 3.72 -7.47 8.84
CA ALA A 24 4.97 -8.22 8.95
C ALA A 24 4.80 -9.73 8.71
N GLU A 25 3.57 -10.25 8.71
CA GLU A 25 3.27 -11.65 8.41
C GLU A 25 3.24 -11.94 6.90
N GLU A 26 3.29 -10.92 6.05
CA GLU A 26 3.33 -11.08 4.59
C GLU A 26 4.75 -11.35 4.05
N ILE A 27 4.84 -12.09 2.95
CA ILE A 27 6.11 -12.34 2.25
C ILE A 27 6.43 -11.16 1.33
N TRP A 28 7.16 -10.19 1.89
CA TRP A 28 7.63 -9.01 1.17
C TRP A 28 8.81 -9.35 0.24
N THR A 29 8.70 -8.95 -1.03
CA THR A 29 9.78 -9.11 -2.00
C THR A 29 9.97 -7.86 -2.86
N VAL A 30 11.02 -7.88 -3.69
CA VAL A 30 11.24 -6.89 -4.76
C VAL A 30 10.93 -7.46 -6.15
N SER A 31 10.30 -8.64 -6.20
CA SER A 31 9.99 -9.39 -7.42
C SER A 31 8.48 -9.62 -7.54
N SER A 32 8.07 -10.45 -8.49
CA SER A 32 6.69 -10.94 -8.62
C SER A 32 6.36 -12.13 -7.70
N LYS A 33 7.36 -12.72 -7.03
CA LYS A 33 7.17 -13.90 -6.17
C LYS A 33 6.77 -13.51 -4.75
N GLY A 34 5.57 -12.97 -4.59
CA GLY A 34 5.04 -12.45 -3.32
C GLY A 34 4.49 -11.04 -3.47
N TYR A 35 4.35 -10.31 -2.37
CA TYR A 35 3.93 -8.91 -2.40
C TYR A 35 5.14 -8.01 -2.61
N ASN A 36 5.09 -7.18 -3.64
CA ASN A 36 6.18 -6.29 -3.97
C ASN A 36 6.14 -5.08 -3.04
N LEU A 37 7.12 -4.98 -2.14
CA LEU A 37 7.16 -3.94 -1.11
C LEU A 37 7.21 -2.54 -1.73
N PHE A 38 7.90 -2.36 -2.86
CA PHE A 38 7.95 -1.07 -3.53
C PHE A 38 6.58 -0.63 -4.04
N LEU A 39 5.82 -1.52 -4.69
CA LEU A 39 4.48 -1.19 -5.20
C LEU A 39 3.50 -0.87 -4.07
N VAL A 40 3.47 -1.70 -3.02
CA VAL A 40 2.58 -1.46 -1.88
C VAL A 40 2.99 -0.19 -1.14
N ALA A 41 4.29 0.04 -0.88
CA ALA A 41 4.73 1.28 -0.23
C ALA A 41 4.42 2.53 -1.06
N ALA A 42 4.56 2.46 -2.39
CA ALA A 42 4.20 3.58 -3.25
C ALA A 42 2.70 3.90 -3.20
N HIS A 43 1.84 2.88 -3.10
CA HIS A 43 0.40 3.04 -2.85
C HIS A 43 0.13 3.70 -1.50
N GLU A 44 0.67 3.15 -0.42
CA GLU A 44 0.45 3.67 0.94
C GLU A 44 0.97 5.09 1.11
N PHE A 45 2.12 5.42 0.53
CA PHE A 45 2.62 6.80 0.54
C PHE A 45 1.74 7.75 -0.27
N GLY A 46 0.98 7.26 -1.27
CA GLY A 46 -0.07 8.04 -1.90
C GLY A 46 -1.13 8.48 -0.87
N HIS A 47 -1.59 7.59 -0.01
CA HIS A 47 -2.49 7.94 1.10
C HIS A 47 -1.82 8.88 2.10
N SER A 48 -0.56 8.63 2.48
CA SER A 48 0.22 9.52 3.35
C SER A 48 0.34 10.95 2.81
N LEU A 49 0.27 11.11 1.47
CA LEU A 49 0.32 12.39 0.77
C LEU A 49 -1.06 12.99 0.45
N GLY A 50 -2.15 12.32 0.83
CA GLY A 50 -3.51 12.85 0.71
C GLY A 50 -4.34 12.28 -0.45
N LEU A 51 -3.84 11.25 -1.14
CA LEU A 51 -4.60 10.61 -2.21
C LEU A 51 -5.65 9.65 -1.64
N SER A 52 -6.79 9.57 -2.32
CA SER A 52 -7.79 8.53 -2.14
C SER A 52 -7.62 7.43 -3.18
N HIS A 53 -8.30 6.30 -2.98
CA HIS A 53 -8.32 5.24 -3.99
C HIS A 53 -8.83 5.75 -5.34
N SER A 54 -8.22 5.22 -6.40
CA SER A 54 -8.68 5.39 -7.78
C SER A 54 -9.69 4.30 -8.15
N THR A 55 -10.61 4.62 -9.05
CA THR A 55 -11.50 3.63 -9.69
C THR A 55 -10.90 3.03 -10.97
N ASP A 56 -9.76 3.54 -11.45
CA ASP A 56 -9.04 3.00 -12.60
C ASP A 56 -8.20 1.78 -12.18
N PRO A 57 -8.50 0.56 -12.69
CA PRO A 57 -7.72 -0.65 -12.37
C PRO A 57 -6.25 -0.59 -12.78
N GLY A 58 -5.84 0.35 -13.64
CA GLY A 58 -4.45 0.57 -14.04
C GLY A 58 -3.67 1.55 -13.16
N ALA A 59 -4.34 2.27 -12.26
CA ALA A 59 -3.69 3.25 -11.40
C ALA A 59 -3.00 2.57 -10.20
N LEU A 60 -1.87 3.14 -9.76
CA LEU A 60 -1.20 2.72 -8.53
C LEU A 60 -2.13 2.77 -7.31
N MET A 61 -3.01 3.78 -7.25
CA MET A 61 -3.98 3.96 -6.15
C MET A 61 -5.24 3.09 -6.27
N TYR A 62 -5.29 2.10 -7.16
CA TYR A 62 -6.39 1.14 -7.16
C TYR A 62 -6.29 0.25 -5.91
N PRO A 63 -7.40 -0.02 -5.18
CA PRO A 63 -7.36 -0.63 -3.84
C PRO A 63 -6.88 -2.08 -3.83
N ASN A 64 -6.95 -2.78 -4.96
CA ASN A 64 -6.52 -4.17 -5.03
C ASN A 64 -5.11 -4.26 -5.59
N TYR A 65 -4.24 -4.98 -4.89
CA TYR A 65 -2.88 -5.23 -5.34
C TYR A 65 -2.85 -5.91 -6.72
N ALA A 66 -2.03 -5.35 -7.62
CA ALA A 66 -1.71 -5.94 -8.90
C ALA A 66 -0.21 -5.75 -9.18
N PHE A 67 0.48 -6.86 -9.43
CA PHE A 67 1.84 -6.82 -9.98
C PHE A 67 1.74 -6.83 -11.51
N ARG A 68 2.25 -5.80 -12.18
CA ARG A 68 2.28 -5.69 -13.64
C ARG A 68 3.71 -5.54 -14.14
#